data_AF-N1P1U9-F1
#
_entry.id   AF-N1P1U9-F1
#
_cell.length_a   1.000
_cell.length_b   1.000
_cell.length_c   1.000
_cell.angle_alpha   90.00
_cell.angle_beta   90.00
_cell.angle_gamma   90.00
#
_symmetry.space_group_name_H-M   'P 1'
#
loop_
_entity.id
_entity.type
_entity.pdbx_description
1 polymer ?
#
loop_
_entity_poly.entity_id
_entity_poly.type
_entity_poly.pdbx_seq_one_letter_code
_entity_poly.pdbx_strand_id
1 'polypeptide(L)'
;MTAIISALYSSPIYRLEKTWQAVIPQTRDLLQSLNKLMDPKKNFINYRNELKSLLSAPCVPFFGVYLSDLTFTDSGNPDYLVLEHGLKGVHDEKKYINFNKRSRLVDILQEIIYFKKTHYDFTKDRTVIECISNSLENIPHIEKQYQLSLIIEPKPRKKVVPNSNSNNKSQEKSRDDQTDEGKTSTKKDRFPKFQLHKTKKKAPKVSK
;
A
#
# COMPACT_ATOMS: atom_id res chain seq x y z
N MET A 1 2.51 -5.06 -14.01
CA MET A 1 3.49 -5.48 -12.98
C MET A 1 2.90 -5.43 -11.56
N THR A 2 2.51 -4.25 -11.04
CA THR A 2 2.00 -4.09 -9.66
C THR A 2 0.88 -5.06 -9.28
N ALA A 3 -0.14 -5.21 -10.13
CA ALA A 3 -1.28 -6.09 -9.86
C ALA A 3 -0.88 -7.54 -9.58
N ILE A 4 0.06 -8.08 -10.35
CA ILE A 4 0.56 -9.46 -10.20
C ILE A 4 1.34 -9.60 -8.89
N ILE A 5 2.25 -8.66 -8.60
CA ILE A 5 3.03 -8.66 -7.37
C ILE A 5 2.08 -8.60 -6.16
N SER A 6 1.13 -7.67 -6.16
CA SER A 6 0.14 -7.53 -5.09
C SER A 6 -0.72 -8.79 -4.91
N ALA A 7 -1.08 -9.47 -6.01
CA ALA A 7 -1.80 -10.74 -5.92
C ALA A 7 -0.94 -11.83 -5.26
N LEU A 8 0.33 -11.98 -5.67
CA LEU A 8 1.23 -13.00 -5.09
C LEU A 8 1.54 -12.75 -3.60
N TYR A 9 1.62 -11.49 -3.18
CA TYR A 9 1.77 -11.10 -1.77
C TYR A 9 0.43 -10.99 -1.01
N SER A 10 -0.70 -11.29 -1.66
CA SER A 10 -1.99 -11.29 -0.97
C SER A 10 -2.07 -12.41 0.06
N SER A 11 -2.81 -12.18 1.14
CA SER A 11 -3.03 -13.14 2.23
C SER A 11 -3.34 -14.59 1.79
N PRO A 12 -4.27 -14.85 0.84
CA PRO A 12 -4.58 -16.22 0.41
C PRO A 12 -3.41 -16.95 -0.28
N ILE A 13 -2.52 -16.22 -0.97
CA ILE A 13 -1.40 -16.83 -1.71
C ILE A 13 -0.14 -16.88 -0.84
N TYR A 14 0.19 -15.78 -0.16
CA TYR A 14 1.42 -15.65 0.61
C TYR A 14 1.55 -16.70 1.72
N ARG A 15 0.43 -17.14 2.30
CA ARG A 15 0.40 -18.12 3.38
C ARG A 15 0.67 -19.57 2.97
N LEU A 16 0.71 -19.86 1.67
CA LEU A 16 0.88 -21.22 1.13
C LEU A 16 2.36 -21.62 1.21
N GLU A 17 2.89 -21.77 2.43
CA GLU A 17 4.31 -21.98 2.71
C GLU A 17 4.87 -23.21 1.97
N LYS A 18 4.11 -24.30 1.88
CA LYS A 18 4.57 -25.52 1.19
C LYS A 18 4.66 -25.30 -0.31
N THR A 19 3.65 -24.64 -0.89
CA THR A 19 3.64 -24.25 -2.30
C THR A 19 4.82 -23.34 -2.61
N TRP A 20 5.06 -22.33 -1.77
CA TRP A 20 6.22 -21.46 -1.92
C TRP A 20 7.52 -22.25 -1.82
N GLN A 21 7.65 -23.20 -0.89
CA GLN A 21 8.83 -24.08 -0.77
C GLN A 21 9.13 -24.91 -2.03
N ALA A 22 8.12 -25.22 -2.85
CA ALA A 22 8.31 -25.92 -4.11
C ALA A 22 8.77 -25.02 -5.27
N VAL A 23 8.60 -23.70 -5.17
CA VAL A 23 9.06 -22.75 -6.20
C VAL A 23 10.59 -22.63 -6.15
N ILE A 24 11.27 -22.67 -7.29
CA ILE A 24 12.74 -22.55 -7.32
C ILE A 24 13.22 -21.22 -6.69
N PRO A 25 14.36 -21.20 -5.96
CA PRO A 25 14.83 -20.01 -5.25
C PRO A 25 15.00 -18.79 -6.15
N GLN A 26 15.55 -18.96 -7.36
CA GLN A 26 15.80 -17.85 -8.30
C GLN A 26 14.51 -17.09 -8.67
N THR A 27 13.38 -17.79 -8.81
CA THR A 27 12.09 -17.17 -9.10
C THR A 27 11.58 -16.36 -7.91
N ARG A 28 11.85 -16.82 -6.67
CA ARG A 28 11.48 -16.06 -5.46
C ARG A 28 12.32 -14.79 -5.32
N ASP A 29 13.62 -14.88 -5.63
CA ASP A 29 14.53 -13.73 -5.61
C ASP A 29 14.13 -12.68 -6.67
N LEU A 30 13.69 -13.12 -7.85
CA LEU A 30 13.13 -12.24 -8.88
C LEU A 30 11.86 -11.55 -8.37
N LEU A 31 10.93 -12.29 -7.76
CA LEU A 31 9.72 -11.69 -7.17
C LEU A 31 10.05 -10.65 -6.09
N GLN A 32 11.03 -10.93 -5.23
CA GLN A 32 11.47 -9.98 -4.20
C GLN A 32 12.11 -8.73 -4.81
N SER A 33 12.91 -8.90 -5.86
CA SER A 33 13.51 -7.80 -6.64
C SER A 33 12.44 -6.90 -7.25
N LEU A 34 11.41 -7.51 -7.87
CA LEU A 34 10.26 -6.79 -8.43
C LEU A 34 9.46 -6.05 -7.35
N ASN A 35 9.28 -6.66 -6.17
CA ASN A 35 8.62 -6.00 -5.05
C ASN A 35 9.41 -4.79 -4.52
N LYS A 36 10.75 -4.89 -4.47
CA LYS A 36 11.63 -3.77 -4.08
C LYS A 36 11.62 -2.63 -5.09
N LEU A 37 11.52 -2.94 -6.39
CA LEU A 37 11.34 -1.94 -7.44
C LEU A 37 10.05 -1.14 -7.22
N MET A 38 8.97 -1.83 -6.87
CA MET A 38 7.64 -1.25 -6.62
C MET A 38 7.42 -0.75 -5.18
N ASP A 39 8.48 -0.60 -4.36
CA ASP A 39 8.36 -0.15 -2.97
C ASP A 39 7.79 1.29 -2.91
N PRO A 40 6.66 1.54 -2.21
CA PRO A 40 6.06 2.87 -2.10
C PRO A 40 6.92 3.88 -1.32
N LYS A 41 7.96 3.44 -0.59
CA LYS A 41 8.85 4.34 0.16
C LYS A 41 9.46 5.42 -0.72
N LYS A 42 9.66 6.59 -0.11
CA LYS A 42 10.20 7.79 -0.77
C LYS A 42 9.44 8.13 -2.07
N ASN A 43 8.11 7.96 -2.05
CA ASN A 43 7.23 8.21 -3.19
C ASN A 43 7.66 7.40 -4.45
N PHE A 44 7.81 6.08 -4.30
CA PHE A 44 8.15 5.19 -5.40
C PHE A 44 9.47 5.55 -6.12
N ILE A 45 10.50 5.98 -5.39
CA ILE A 45 11.74 6.50 -5.99
C ILE A 45 12.43 5.50 -6.94
N ASN A 46 12.48 4.22 -6.58
CA ASN A 46 13.11 3.18 -7.40
C ASN A 46 12.34 3.01 -8.72
N TYR A 47 11.03 2.83 -8.62
CA TYR A 47 10.13 2.75 -9.77
C TYR A 47 10.23 3.99 -10.67
N ARG A 48 10.26 5.21 -10.10
CA ARG A 48 10.38 6.46 -10.88
C ARG A 48 11.71 6.55 -11.61
N ASN A 49 12.81 6.11 -10.98
CA ASN A 49 14.12 6.10 -11.62
C ASN A 49 14.15 5.11 -12.79
N GLU A 50 13.58 3.92 -12.60
CA GLU A 50 13.44 2.93 -13.67
C GLU A 50 12.54 3.45 -14.80
N LEU A 51 11.43 4.10 -14.47
CA LEU A 51 10.55 4.67 -15.50
C LEU A 51 11.26 5.73 -16.37
N LYS A 52 12.19 6.48 -15.79
CA LYS A 52 13.03 7.44 -16.52
C LYS A 52 14.09 6.79 -17.40
N SER A 53 14.58 5.59 -17.06
CA SER A 53 15.52 4.88 -17.93
C SER A 53 14.84 4.35 -19.20
N LEU A 54 13.52 4.20 -19.17
CA LEU A 54 12.70 3.60 -20.24
C LEU A 54 12.19 4.59 -21.31
N LEU A 55 12.70 5.84 -21.35
CA LEU A 55 12.16 6.90 -22.22
C LEU A 55 11.99 6.45 -23.70
N SER A 56 12.85 5.60 -24.24
CA SER A 56 12.74 5.12 -25.64
C SER A 56 11.91 3.85 -25.86
N ALA A 57 11.28 3.27 -24.84
CA ALA A 57 10.58 1.99 -24.93
C ALA A 57 9.07 2.10 -24.66
N PRO A 58 8.23 1.27 -25.31
CA PRO A 58 6.81 1.21 -24.96
C PRO A 58 6.65 0.71 -23.52
N CYS A 59 5.90 1.47 -22.72
CA CYS A 59 5.70 1.19 -21.30
C CYS A 59 4.26 1.54 -20.88
N VAL A 60 3.65 0.69 -20.04
CA VAL A 60 2.43 1.04 -19.30
C VAL A 60 2.80 1.41 -17.87
N PRO A 61 2.84 2.72 -17.52
CA PRO A 61 3.19 3.12 -16.16
C PRO A 61 2.10 2.74 -15.15
N PHE A 62 2.51 2.48 -13.91
CA PHE A 62 1.61 2.34 -12.78
C PHE A 62 0.94 3.68 -12.44
N PHE A 63 -0.32 3.82 -12.85
CA PHE A 63 -1.07 5.07 -12.79
C PHE A 63 -1.32 5.60 -11.38
N GLY A 64 -1.30 4.73 -10.36
CA GLY A 64 -1.50 5.13 -8.96
C GLY A 64 -0.49 6.17 -8.48
N VAL A 65 0.74 6.14 -9.02
CA VAL A 65 1.80 7.13 -8.74
C VAL A 65 1.42 8.50 -9.27
N TYR A 66 1.00 8.55 -10.54
CA TYR A 66 0.57 9.79 -11.20
C TYR A 66 -0.70 10.38 -10.57
N LEU A 67 -1.68 9.53 -10.25
CA LEU A 67 -2.90 9.97 -9.56
C LEU A 67 -2.60 10.58 -8.19
N SER A 68 -1.64 9.99 -7.45
CA SER A 68 -1.18 10.54 -6.19
C SER A 68 -0.55 11.92 -6.40
N ASP A 69 0.34 12.07 -7.37
CA ASP A 69 1.00 13.35 -7.68
C ASP A 69 0.00 14.43 -8.10
N LEU A 70 -0.99 14.07 -8.94
CA LEU A 70 -2.06 14.97 -9.35
C LEU A 70 -2.90 15.40 -8.15
N THR A 71 -3.31 14.46 -7.30
CA THR A 71 -4.12 14.74 -6.11
C THR A 71 -3.37 15.63 -5.11
N PHE A 72 -2.09 15.31 -4.84
CA PHE A 72 -1.26 16.11 -3.93
C PHE A 72 -0.97 17.49 -4.48
N THR A 73 -0.75 17.63 -5.80
CA THR A 73 -0.53 18.93 -6.43
C THR A 73 -1.80 19.76 -6.40
N ASP A 74 -2.95 19.15 -6.69
CA ASP A 74 -4.22 19.84 -6.76
C ASP A 74 -4.72 20.30 -5.38
N SER A 75 -4.74 19.38 -4.41
CA SER A 75 -5.22 19.66 -3.05
C SER A 75 -4.18 20.39 -2.18
N GLY A 76 -2.89 20.24 -2.49
CA GLY A 76 -1.80 20.82 -1.70
C GLY A 76 -1.45 22.26 -2.06
N ASN A 77 -1.94 22.77 -3.19
CA ASN A 77 -1.63 24.13 -3.68
C ASN A 77 -2.92 24.90 -3.99
N PRO A 78 -3.07 26.16 -3.55
CA PRO A 78 -4.24 26.96 -3.87
C PRO A 78 -4.25 27.33 -5.36
N ASP A 79 -5.45 27.44 -5.94
CA ASP A 79 -5.63 27.87 -7.33
C ASP A 79 -5.22 29.32 -7.57
N TYR A 80 -5.39 30.15 -6.54
CA TYR A 80 -5.06 31.56 -6.56
C TYR A 80 -4.15 31.91 -5.38
N LEU A 81 -3.17 32.76 -5.64
CA LEU A 81 -2.35 33.41 -4.63
C LEU A 81 -3.01 34.74 -4.26
N VAL A 82 -3.13 35.00 -2.96
CA VAL A 82 -3.54 36.30 -2.45
C VAL A 82 -2.25 37.04 -2.11
N LEU A 83 -2.01 38.17 -2.77
CA LEU A 83 -0.91 39.06 -2.44
C LEU A 83 -1.50 40.32 -1.80
N GLU A 84 -1.02 40.66 -0.61
CA GLU A 84 -1.33 41.97 -0.03
C GLU A 84 -0.58 43.04 -0.83
N HIS A 85 -1.30 43.69 -1.75
CA HIS A 85 -0.83 44.90 -2.42
C HIS A 85 -1.52 46.10 -1.79
N GLY A 86 -0.85 46.76 -0.86
CA GLY A 86 -1.34 48.00 -0.28
C GLY A 86 -0.32 48.69 0.61
N LEU A 87 -0.29 50.03 0.56
CA LEU A 87 0.20 50.84 1.68
C LEU A 87 -0.60 50.45 2.93
N LYS A 88 0.08 50.37 4.09
CA LYS A 88 -0.56 50.05 5.38
C LYS A 88 -1.88 50.81 5.54
N GLY A 89 -3.01 50.10 5.50
CA GLY A 89 -4.35 50.68 5.71
C GLY A 89 -5.38 50.45 4.61
N VAL A 90 -5.01 49.92 3.43
CA VAL A 90 -5.97 49.53 2.38
C VAL A 90 -5.88 48.03 2.12
N HIS A 91 -6.88 47.28 2.59
CA HIS A 91 -7.00 45.84 2.36
C HIS A 91 -7.73 45.58 1.04
N ASP A 92 -7.02 45.69 -0.08
CA ASP A 92 -7.53 45.23 -1.37
C ASP A 92 -6.84 43.90 -1.72
N GLU A 93 -7.45 42.79 -1.31
CA GLU A 93 -6.92 41.44 -1.53
C GLU A 93 -7.07 41.03 -3.00
N LYS A 94 -6.04 41.29 -3.81
CA LYS A 94 -6.03 40.87 -5.20
C LYS A 94 -5.62 39.40 -5.33
N LYS A 95 -6.43 38.63 -6.06
CA LYS A 95 -6.20 37.21 -6.38
C LYS A 95 -5.42 37.08 -7.69
N TYR A 96 -4.36 36.28 -7.68
CA TYR A 96 -3.51 35.98 -8.84
C TYR A 96 -3.53 34.48 -9.13
N ILE A 97 -3.55 34.07 -10.39
CA ILE A 97 -3.51 32.65 -10.74
C ILE A 97 -2.18 32.04 -10.28
N ASN A 98 -2.24 30.89 -9.61
CA ASN A 98 -1.05 30.15 -9.22
C ASN A 98 -0.48 29.37 -10.41
N PHE A 99 0.34 30.03 -11.23
CA PHE A 99 0.99 29.39 -12.38
C PHE A 99 1.90 28.23 -11.99
N ASN A 100 2.53 28.25 -10.80
CA ASN A 100 3.33 27.12 -10.34
C ASN A 100 2.49 25.84 -10.19
N LYS A 101 1.27 25.94 -9.63
CA LYS A 101 0.33 24.82 -9.58
C LYS A 101 0.00 24.32 -10.98
N ARG A 102 -0.34 25.23 -11.90
CA ARG A 102 -0.73 24.90 -13.29
C ARG A 102 0.41 24.22 -14.04
N SER A 103 1.62 24.78 -14.00
CA SER A 103 2.81 24.20 -14.62
C SER A 103 3.08 22.81 -14.08
N ARG A 104 2.98 22.61 -12.76
CA ARG A 104 3.25 21.30 -12.17
C ARG A 104 2.26 20.22 -12.60
N LEU A 105 0.98 20.56 -12.73
CA LEU A 105 -0.02 19.65 -13.28
C LEU A 105 0.28 19.31 -14.74
N VAL A 106 0.68 20.30 -15.54
CA VAL A 106 1.07 20.09 -16.95
C VAL A 106 2.29 19.17 -17.05
N ASP A 107 3.33 19.36 -16.23
CA ASP A 107 4.51 18.49 -16.22
C ASP A 107 4.11 17.02 -16.03
N ILE A 108 3.25 16.75 -15.03
CA ILE A 108 2.77 15.40 -14.71
C ILE A 108 1.99 14.80 -15.90
N LEU A 109 1.11 15.59 -16.52
CA LEU A 109 0.31 15.15 -17.67
C LEU A 109 1.17 14.89 -18.90
N GLN A 110 2.20 15.70 -19.13
CA GLN A 110 3.11 15.53 -20.26
C GLN A 110 3.88 14.20 -20.17
N GLU A 111 4.32 13.81 -18.97
CA GLU A 111 4.92 12.48 -18.75
C GLU A 111 3.95 11.33 -19.11
N ILE A 112 2.67 11.46 -18.74
CA ILE A 112 1.67 10.44 -19.07
C ILE A 112 1.43 10.37 -20.59
N ILE A 113 1.31 11.53 -21.24
CA ILE A 113 1.09 11.63 -22.69
C ILE A 113 2.29 11.07 -23.45
N TYR A 114 3.49 11.22 -22.91
CA TYR A 114 4.71 10.66 -23.50
C TYR A 114 4.60 9.16 -23.73
N PHE A 115 4.19 8.40 -22.72
CA PHE A 115 4.05 6.93 -22.83
C PHE A 115 2.94 6.48 -23.78
N LYS A 116 2.03 7.38 -24.19
CA LYS A 116 1.04 7.08 -25.25
C LYS A 116 1.62 7.15 -26.66
N LYS A 117 2.76 7.82 -26.86
CA LYS A 117 3.36 8.03 -28.18
C LYS A 117 4.08 6.79 -28.71
N THR A 118 4.57 5.94 -27.81
CA THR A 118 5.30 4.72 -28.15
C THR A 118 4.39 3.51 -27.98
N HIS A 119 4.22 2.73 -29.05
CA HIS A 119 3.33 1.58 -29.07
C HIS A 119 4.10 0.26 -28.93
N TYR A 120 3.46 -0.74 -28.32
CA TYR A 120 3.95 -2.11 -28.38
C TYR A 120 3.70 -2.71 -29.76
N ASP A 121 4.67 -3.47 -30.25
CA ASP A 121 4.55 -4.23 -31.50
C ASP A 121 3.95 -5.61 -31.20
N PHE A 122 2.68 -5.62 -30.78
CA PHE A 122 1.91 -6.85 -30.54
C PHE A 122 0.74 -6.96 -31.50
N THR A 123 0.59 -8.13 -32.11
CA THR A 123 -0.61 -8.49 -32.86
C THR A 123 -1.73 -8.89 -31.90
N LYS A 124 -2.92 -8.32 -32.08
CA LYS A 124 -4.08 -8.67 -31.26
C LYS A 124 -4.58 -10.07 -31.62
N ASP A 125 -4.49 -10.99 -30.66
CA ASP A 125 -5.14 -12.30 -30.74
C ASP A 125 -6.46 -12.26 -29.96
N ARG A 126 -7.58 -12.38 -30.68
CA ARG A 126 -8.92 -12.35 -30.07
C ARG A 126 -9.15 -13.54 -29.14
N THR A 127 -8.66 -14.72 -29.51
CA THR A 127 -8.83 -15.95 -28.73
C THR A 127 -8.15 -15.81 -27.36
N VAL A 128 -6.93 -15.26 -27.34
CA VAL A 128 -6.20 -15.03 -26.09
C VAL A 128 -6.91 -13.98 -25.23
N ILE A 129 -7.38 -12.88 -25.83
CA ILE A 129 -8.09 -11.82 -25.11
C ILE A 129 -9.38 -12.37 -24.50
N GLU A 130 -10.20 -13.09 -25.26
CA GLU A 130 -11.45 -13.69 -24.79
C GLU A 130 -11.19 -14.74 -23.71
N CYS A 131 -10.16 -15.58 -23.87
CA CYS A 131 -9.77 -16.55 -22.85
C CYS A 131 -9.41 -15.87 -21.52
N ILE A 132 -8.59 -14.81 -21.56
CA ILE A 132 -8.24 -14.04 -20.37
C ILE A 132 -9.49 -13.38 -19.77
N SER A 133 -10.30 -12.72 -20.59
CA SER A 133 -11.53 -12.06 -20.14
C SER A 133 -12.48 -13.04 -19.44
N ASN A 134 -12.77 -14.18 -20.07
CA ASN A 134 -13.64 -15.21 -19.51
C ASN A 134 -13.04 -15.84 -18.23
N SER A 135 -11.71 -15.97 -18.15
CA SER A 135 -11.03 -16.45 -16.94
C SER A 135 -11.09 -15.46 -15.78
N LEU A 136 -11.28 -14.17 -16.08
CA LEU A 136 -11.45 -13.11 -15.09
C LEU A 136 -12.92 -12.90 -14.69
N GLU A 137 -13.87 -13.49 -15.43
CA GLU A 137 -15.28 -13.51 -15.04
C GLU A 137 -15.48 -14.38 -13.79
N ASN A 138 -16.35 -13.93 -12.89
CA ASN A 138 -16.74 -14.68 -11.67
C ASN A 138 -15.60 -15.03 -10.69
N ILE A 139 -14.52 -14.24 -10.66
CA ILE A 139 -13.48 -14.40 -9.62
C ILE A 139 -14.11 -14.19 -8.23
N PRO A 140 -13.97 -15.16 -7.30
CA PRO A 140 -14.53 -15.05 -5.97
C PRO A 140 -13.87 -13.91 -5.18
N HIS A 141 -14.61 -13.28 -4.27
CA HIS A 141 -14.06 -12.22 -3.42
C HIS A 141 -12.96 -12.76 -2.48
N ILE A 142 -12.12 -11.85 -1.95
CA ILE A 142 -10.87 -12.20 -1.25
C ILE A 142 -11.07 -13.12 -0.04
N GLU A 143 -12.18 -13.03 0.71
CA GLU A 143 -12.41 -13.94 1.84
C GLU A 143 -12.66 -15.37 1.36
N LYS A 144 -13.37 -15.55 0.25
CA LYS A 144 -13.58 -16.88 -0.33
C LYS A 144 -12.27 -17.44 -0.89
N GLN A 145 -11.44 -16.62 -1.52
CA GLN A 145 -10.08 -17.03 -1.91
C GLN A 145 -9.24 -17.46 -0.70
N TYR A 146 -9.36 -16.75 0.43
CA TYR A 146 -8.69 -17.14 1.67
C TYR A 146 -9.22 -18.47 2.22
N GLN A 147 -10.53 -18.71 2.20
CA GLN A 147 -11.10 -20.01 2.57
C GLN A 147 -10.57 -21.13 1.69
N LEU A 148 -10.50 -20.92 0.37
CA LEU A 148 -9.92 -21.90 -0.56
C LEU A 148 -8.46 -22.18 -0.22
N SER A 149 -7.66 -21.16 0.10
CA SER A 149 -6.27 -21.35 0.53
C SER A 149 -6.14 -22.21 1.80
N LEU A 150 -7.10 -22.13 2.73
CA LEU A 150 -7.12 -22.95 3.96
C LEU A 150 -7.47 -24.41 3.67
N ILE A 151 -8.24 -24.67 2.62
CA ILE A 151 -8.53 -26.02 2.15
C ILE A 151 -7.28 -26.62 1.51
N ILE A 152 -6.56 -25.84 0.69
CA ILE A 152 -5.33 -26.28 0.00
C ILE A 152 -4.20 -26.53 1.01
N GLU A 153 -3.91 -25.56 1.89
CA GLU A 153 -2.91 -25.71 2.95
C GLU A 153 -3.53 -25.39 4.32
N PRO A 154 -4.03 -26.41 5.04
CA PRO A 154 -4.60 -26.23 6.38
C PRO A 154 -3.58 -25.68 7.38
N LYS A 155 -4.04 -24.89 8.35
CA LYS A 155 -3.17 -24.41 9.44
C LYS A 155 -2.63 -25.60 10.24
N PRO A 156 -1.35 -25.58 10.65
CA PRO A 156 -0.81 -26.60 11.53
C PRO A 156 -1.63 -26.63 12.83
N ARG A 157 -2.07 -27.82 13.24
CA ARG A 157 -2.74 -28.00 14.53
C ARG A 157 -1.75 -27.59 15.63
N LYS A 158 -2.14 -26.66 16.50
CA LYS A 158 -1.36 -26.36 17.71
C LYS A 158 -1.26 -27.67 18.50
N LYS A 159 -0.05 -28.20 18.68
CA LYS A 159 0.18 -29.34 19.56
C LYS A 159 -0.22 -28.89 20.97
N VAL A 160 -1.31 -29.46 21.49
CA VAL A 160 -1.64 -29.36 22.91
C VAL A 160 -0.54 -30.14 23.62
N VAL A 161 0.38 -29.45 24.28
CA VAL A 161 1.37 -30.10 25.13
C VAL A 161 0.60 -30.65 26.34
N PRO A 162 0.62 -31.97 26.59
CA PRO A 162 0.01 -32.52 27.80
C PRO A 162 0.79 -32.00 29.00
N ASN A 163 0.12 -31.33 29.92
CA ASN A 163 0.72 -30.83 31.15
C ASN A 163 0.95 -32.02 32.09
N SER A 164 2.10 -32.69 31.98
CA SER A 164 2.55 -33.70 32.94
C SER A 164 3.19 -33.00 34.14
N ASN A 165 2.38 -32.61 35.12
CA ASN A 165 2.85 -32.37 36.49
C ASN A 165 1.78 -32.82 37.47
N SER A 166 1.81 -34.11 37.80
CA SER A 166 1.20 -34.66 39.01
C SER A 166 2.32 -34.95 40.01
N ASN A 167 2.41 -34.14 41.06
CA ASN A 167 2.92 -34.58 42.35
C ASN A 167 2.29 -33.73 43.47
N ASN A 168 1.70 -34.45 44.43
CA ASN A 168 0.92 -33.96 45.56
C ASN A 168 1.78 -33.55 46.78
N LYS A 169 1.09 -32.89 47.74
CA LYS A 169 1.38 -32.62 49.19
C LYS A 169 2.03 -31.26 49.50
N SER A 170 1.57 -30.41 50.43
CA SER A 170 0.57 -30.49 51.53
C SER A 170 0.08 -29.08 51.96
N GLN A 171 -1.13 -29.01 52.55
CA GLN A 171 -1.69 -28.14 53.63
C GLN A 171 -1.11 -26.71 53.88
N GLU A 172 -1.87 -25.62 54.12
CA GLU A 172 -2.90 -25.44 55.15
C GLU A 172 -3.70 -24.09 55.00
N LYS A 173 -4.98 -24.13 55.43
CA LYS A 173 -5.81 -23.09 56.12
C LYS A 173 -6.27 -21.74 55.48
N SER A 174 -7.58 -21.74 55.17
CA SER A 174 -8.71 -20.89 55.68
C SER A 174 -8.73 -19.36 55.52
N ARG A 175 -9.71 -18.81 54.76
CA ARG A 175 -11.00 -18.23 55.24
C ARG A 175 -11.82 -17.55 54.10
N ASP A 176 -13.13 -17.78 54.18
CA ASP A 176 -14.32 -16.96 53.87
C ASP A 176 -14.61 -16.37 52.47
N ASP A 177 -15.54 -17.08 51.81
CA ASP A 177 -16.91 -16.71 51.41
C ASP A 177 -17.26 -15.62 50.35
N GLN A 178 -18.05 -16.12 49.39
CA GLN A 178 -19.11 -15.54 48.53
C GLN A 178 -18.86 -14.61 47.31
N THR A 179 -19.38 -15.12 46.18
CA THR A 179 -20.10 -14.51 45.02
C THR A 179 -19.38 -13.45 44.16
N ASP A 180 -19.62 -13.27 42.86
CA ASP A 180 -20.14 -14.03 41.71
C ASP A 180 -19.81 -13.12 40.48
N GLU A 181 -19.77 -13.69 39.29
CA GLU A 181 -19.82 -13.05 37.97
C GLU A 181 -18.57 -12.34 37.34
N GLY A 182 -18.23 -12.80 36.13
CA GLY A 182 -18.13 -11.87 34.99
C GLY A 182 -16.75 -11.48 34.46
N LYS A 183 -15.98 -12.42 33.90
CA LYS A 183 -14.89 -12.12 32.95
C LYS A 183 -15.47 -11.73 31.58
N THR A 184 -14.93 -10.68 30.96
CA THR A 184 -14.39 -10.78 29.58
C THR A 184 -13.53 -9.57 29.23
N SER A 185 -12.19 -9.73 29.26
CA SER A 185 -11.28 -8.81 28.58
C SER A 185 -10.91 -9.40 27.21
N THR A 186 -11.36 -8.72 26.16
CA THR A 186 -10.99 -8.98 24.78
C THR A 186 -9.64 -8.34 24.49
N LYS A 187 -8.57 -9.13 24.36
CA LYS A 187 -7.32 -8.65 23.75
C LYS A 187 -7.50 -8.62 22.23
N LYS A 188 -7.86 -7.42 21.73
CA LYS A 188 -7.75 -7.00 20.32
C LYS A 188 -6.29 -7.09 19.87
N ASP A 189 -6.00 -7.99 18.93
CA ASP A 189 -4.74 -7.93 18.17
C ASP A 189 -4.72 -6.65 17.32
N ARG A 190 -3.75 -5.81 17.63
CA ARG A 190 -3.63 -4.42 17.20
C ARG A 190 -2.71 -4.37 15.98
N PHE A 191 -3.26 -4.25 14.77
CA PHE A 191 -2.48 -3.88 13.59
C PHE A 191 -1.90 -2.45 13.76
N PRO A 192 -0.67 -2.17 13.27
CA PRO A 192 -0.05 -0.87 13.44
C PRO A 192 -0.80 0.19 12.61
N LYS A 193 -1.34 1.20 13.31
CA LYS A 193 -1.89 2.42 12.70
C LYS A 193 -0.75 3.22 12.07
N PHE A 194 -0.86 3.53 10.78
CA PHE A 194 -0.07 4.57 10.13
C PHE A 194 -0.27 5.90 10.86
N GLN A 195 0.78 6.43 11.50
CA GLN A 195 0.78 7.78 12.05
C GLN A 195 1.38 8.74 11.01
N LEU A 196 0.58 9.70 10.54
CA LEU A 196 1.11 10.89 9.88
C LEU A 196 1.90 11.72 10.91
N HIS A 197 3.21 11.86 10.72
CA HIS A 197 4.00 12.81 11.50
C HIS A 197 3.60 14.24 11.11
N LYS A 198 2.98 14.97 12.05
CA LYS A 198 2.85 16.43 11.98
C LYS A 198 4.23 17.06 12.18
N THR A 199 4.82 17.61 11.12
CA THR A 199 5.99 18.49 11.23
C THR A 199 5.59 19.80 11.91
N LYS A 200 6.14 20.06 13.10
CA LYS A 200 6.05 21.36 13.78
C LYS A 200 6.86 22.39 12.99
N LYS A 201 6.21 23.47 12.51
CA LYS A 201 6.90 24.68 12.02
C LYS A 201 7.69 25.30 13.18
N LYS A 202 9.02 25.43 13.04
CA LYS A 202 9.82 26.36 13.86
C LYS A 202 9.76 27.74 13.21
N ALA A 203 9.30 28.75 13.94
CA ALA A 203 9.41 30.15 13.56
C ALA A 203 10.87 30.63 13.68
N PRO A 204 11.35 31.52 12.80
CA PRO A 204 12.69 32.09 12.90
C PRO A 204 12.76 33.12 14.04
N LYS A 205 13.85 33.07 14.82
CA LYS A 205 14.19 34.11 15.81
C LYS A 205 14.74 35.33 15.07
N VAL A 206 14.14 36.48 15.31
CA VAL A 206 14.67 37.80 14.94
C VAL A 206 15.74 38.17 15.95
N SER A 207 16.99 38.36 15.51
CA SER A 207 18.02 39.06 16.30
C SER A 207 17.86 40.57 16.11
N LYS A 208 17.82 41.29 17.23
CA LYS A 208 17.97 42.74 17.30
C LYS A 208 19.39 43.16 16.98
#